data_AF-A0A2V8MEW4-F1
#
_entry.id   AF-A0A2V8MEW4-F1
#
_cell.length_a   1.000
_cell.length_b   1.000
_cell.length_c   1.000
_cell.angle_alpha   90.00
_cell.angle_beta   90.00
_cell.angle_gamma   90.00
#
_symmetry.space_group_name_H-M   'P 1'
#
loop_
_entity.id
_entity.type
_entity.pdbx_description
1 polymer ?
#
loop_
_entity_poly.entity_id
_entity_poly.type
_entity_poly.pdbx_seq_one_letter_code
_entity_poly.pdbx_strand_id
1 'polypeptide(L)'
;LNGLFTDPTQFYINMHTTVTPGGGIGGQLSKNVYVFFNQMTQAEENPPTGVSGTANSMTYVKVDRDSTGNVTGGAVSFNLNYFMGSAQTFTGFHIHNGKIGVNGPVVINTGLSGTNTVVTNAGGTGSVNRVVTISSTDSAFDYLRGLVENPENYYVNIHTTQFPGGVIRAQLVKETYHFKTNMTTANEVPPITGVDTAATGWVTAKINRDASGTLTGGSVTFDVNYTNNGPITFTGLHIHYPGTAGVNAAVIINTGLSGTNTVESTTGSGNVTRVVNVDSSNPTALQTLNALITAPDTAYINIHTTTFPGGVAR
;
A
#
# COMPACT_ATOMS: atom_id res chain seq x y z
N LEU A 1 14.16 -11.19 -14.68
CA LEU A 1 13.14 -10.40 -13.96
C LEU A 1 12.87 -10.91 -12.54
N ASN A 2 12.87 -12.23 -12.26
CA ASN A 2 12.68 -12.74 -10.88
C ASN A 2 13.59 -12.08 -9.83
N GLY A 3 14.89 -11.93 -10.13
CA GLY A 3 15.84 -11.28 -9.23
C GLY A 3 15.45 -9.86 -8.82
N LEU A 4 14.85 -9.09 -9.74
CA LEU A 4 14.47 -7.69 -9.51
C LEU A 4 13.38 -7.57 -8.43
N PHE A 5 12.42 -8.50 -8.42
CA PHE A 5 11.33 -8.47 -7.45
C PHE A 5 11.74 -9.13 -6.12
N THR A 6 12.67 -10.09 -6.13
CA THR A 6 13.16 -10.74 -4.91
C THR A 6 14.18 -9.89 -4.16
N ASP A 7 15.10 -9.24 -4.86
CA ASP A 7 16.10 -8.33 -4.29
C ASP A 7 16.46 -7.23 -5.31
N PRO A 8 15.69 -6.13 -5.38
CA PRO A 8 15.96 -5.03 -6.30
C PRO A 8 17.28 -4.33 -5.98
N THR A 9 17.85 -4.53 -4.77
CA THR A 9 19.13 -3.92 -4.40
C THR A 9 20.33 -4.54 -5.12
N GLN A 10 20.12 -5.59 -5.92
CA GLN A 10 21.13 -6.11 -6.87
C GLN A 10 21.10 -5.39 -8.23
N PHE A 11 20.13 -4.49 -8.44
CA PHE A 11 19.85 -3.86 -9.72
C PHE A 11 19.96 -2.35 -9.61
N TYR A 12 20.39 -1.72 -10.70
CA TYR A 12 20.47 -0.28 -10.83
C TYR A 12 19.93 0.15 -12.19
N ILE A 13 19.45 1.39 -12.26
CA ILE A 13 19.21 2.08 -13.52
C ILE A 13 20.41 2.99 -13.76
N ASN A 14 20.90 3.01 -14.99
CA ASN A 14 21.93 3.94 -15.44
C ASN A 14 21.44 4.69 -16.68
N MET A 15 21.60 6.00 -16.67
CA MET A 15 21.26 6.87 -17.80
C MET A 15 22.54 7.27 -18.53
N HIS A 16 22.56 6.96 -19.82
CA HIS A 16 23.67 7.22 -20.71
C HIS A 16 23.37 8.41 -21.61
N THR A 17 24.41 9.17 -21.95
CA THR A 17 24.34 10.19 -22.98
C THR A 17 25.41 9.90 -24.03
N THR A 18 25.32 10.51 -25.20
CA THR A 18 26.39 10.43 -26.22
C THR A 18 27.72 10.99 -25.71
N VAL A 19 27.69 11.88 -24.73
CA VAL A 19 28.85 12.51 -24.09
C VAL A 19 29.36 11.71 -22.88
N THR A 20 28.52 10.88 -22.26
CA THR A 20 28.87 9.96 -21.15
C THR A 20 28.40 8.54 -21.46
N PRO A 21 29.07 7.82 -22.38
CA PRO A 21 28.64 6.49 -22.81
C PRO A 21 28.71 5.43 -21.71
N GLY A 22 29.50 5.66 -20.64
CA GLY A 22 29.53 4.82 -19.44
C GLY A 22 28.38 5.08 -18.45
N GLY A 23 27.55 6.08 -18.71
CA GLY A 23 26.47 6.51 -17.83
C GLY A 23 26.91 7.66 -16.93
N GLY A 24 26.11 8.72 -16.89
CA GLY A 24 26.38 9.91 -16.08
C GLY A 24 25.51 10.01 -14.82
N ILE A 25 24.41 9.24 -14.78
CA ILE A 25 23.42 9.28 -13.70
C ILE A 25 22.97 7.84 -13.42
N GLY A 26 23.34 7.31 -12.24
CA GLY A 26 22.95 5.98 -11.79
C GLY A 26 22.09 6.04 -10.52
N GLY A 27 21.19 5.07 -10.36
CA GLY A 27 20.37 4.92 -9.16
C GLY A 27 20.06 3.46 -8.84
N GLN A 28 20.24 3.07 -7.58
CA GLN A 28 19.92 1.73 -7.10
C GLN A 28 18.41 1.55 -6.94
N LEU A 29 17.89 0.39 -7.31
CA LEU A 29 16.51 0.03 -7.00
C LEU A 29 16.41 -0.41 -5.53
N SER A 30 15.33 -0.03 -4.85
CA SER A 30 15.15 -0.25 -3.41
C SER A 30 13.72 -0.68 -3.07
N LYS A 31 13.58 -1.55 -2.06
CA LYS A 31 12.29 -1.94 -1.47
C LYS A 31 11.73 -0.91 -0.49
N ASN A 32 12.45 0.18 -0.22
CA ASN A 32 12.12 1.11 0.84
C ASN A 32 11.34 2.35 0.37
N VAL A 33 10.67 2.28 -0.78
CA VAL A 33 9.88 3.38 -1.32
C VAL A 33 8.39 3.06 -1.20
N TYR A 34 7.67 3.91 -0.48
CA TYR A 34 6.22 3.88 -0.33
C TYR A 34 5.62 4.99 -1.18
N VAL A 35 4.55 4.69 -1.90
CA VAL A 35 3.92 5.62 -2.83
C VAL A 35 2.49 5.84 -2.41
N PHE A 36 2.11 7.10 -2.23
CA PHE A 36 0.75 7.53 -1.93
C PHE A 36 0.25 8.38 -3.09
N PHE A 37 -0.75 7.88 -3.80
CA PHE A 37 -1.47 8.65 -4.81
C PHE A 37 -2.73 9.21 -4.17
N ASN A 38 -2.92 10.52 -4.24
CA ASN A 38 -4.06 11.18 -3.62
C ASN A 38 -4.62 12.26 -4.54
N GLN A 39 -5.94 12.31 -4.65
CA GLN A 39 -6.64 13.43 -5.28
C GLN A 39 -6.94 14.45 -4.18
N MET A 40 -6.23 15.58 -4.17
CA MET A 40 -6.44 16.67 -3.22
C MET A 40 -7.62 17.52 -3.63
N THR A 41 -8.53 17.77 -2.70
CA THR A 41 -9.72 18.59 -2.95
C THR A 41 -9.99 19.58 -1.83
N GLN A 42 -10.73 20.63 -2.15
CA GLN A 42 -11.24 21.62 -1.20
C GLN A 42 -12.14 21.01 -0.13
N ALA A 43 -12.88 19.95 -0.50
CA ALA A 43 -13.94 19.36 0.33
C ALA A 43 -13.33 18.60 1.50
N GLU A 44 -12.09 18.15 1.33
CA GLU A 44 -11.36 17.48 2.39
C GLU A 44 -10.84 18.47 3.43
N GLU A 45 -10.66 19.76 3.14
CA GLU A 45 -10.26 20.78 4.13
C GLU A 45 -11.21 20.86 5.32
N ASN A 46 -10.72 21.33 6.47
CA ASN A 46 -11.55 21.55 7.64
C ASN A 46 -11.38 22.98 8.20
N PRO A 47 -12.34 23.89 7.97
CA PRO A 47 -13.56 23.70 7.18
C PRO A 47 -13.29 23.64 5.65
N PRO A 48 -14.20 23.07 4.84
CA PRO A 48 -14.11 23.12 3.38
C PRO A 48 -14.03 24.55 2.85
N THR A 49 -13.16 24.79 1.87
CA THR A 49 -12.86 26.15 1.37
C THR A 49 -13.81 26.63 0.28
N GLY A 50 -14.57 25.73 -0.35
CA GLY A 50 -15.55 26.02 -1.40
C GLY A 50 -14.97 26.36 -2.77
N VAL A 51 -13.65 26.35 -2.93
CA VAL A 51 -13.00 26.66 -4.21
C VAL A 51 -13.08 25.48 -5.18
N SER A 52 -13.14 25.68 -6.48
CA SER A 52 -13.13 24.59 -7.47
C SER A 52 -11.76 23.91 -7.68
N GLY A 53 -10.81 24.15 -6.77
CA GLY A 53 -9.44 23.65 -6.85
C GLY A 53 -9.35 22.15 -6.62
N THR A 54 -8.54 21.48 -7.43
CA THR A 54 -8.19 20.06 -7.31
C THR A 54 -6.74 19.82 -7.68
N ALA A 55 -6.13 18.76 -7.17
CA ALA A 55 -4.81 18.34 -7.61
C ALA A 55 -4.60 16.83 -7.49
N ASN A 56 -3.80 16.26 -8.39
CA ASN A 56 -3.28 14.91 -8.22
C ASN A 56 -1.90 15.02 -7.56
N SER A 57 -1.77 14.40 -6.38
CA SER A 57 -0.53 14.36 -5.61
C SER A 57 0.03 12.95 -5.57
N MET A 58 1.29 12.80 -5.95
CA MET A 58 2.07 11.60 -5.74
C MET A 58 3.13 11.90 -4.68
N THR A 59 2.98 11.29 -3.51
CA THR A 59 3.94 11.41 -2.41
C THR A 59 4.77 10.13 -2.33
N TYR A 60 6.08 10.25 -2.53
CA TYR A 60 7.02 9.14 -2.39
C TYR A 60 7.74 9.27 -1.07
N VAL A 61 7.65 8.25 -0.22
CA VAL A 61 8.39 8.17 1.04
C VAL A 61 9.46 7.10 0.89
N LYS A 62 10.72 7.52 0.81
CA LYS A 62 11.88 6.63 0.83
C LYS A 62 12.40 6.56 2.26
N VAL A 63 12.59 5.37 2.80
CA VAL A 63 13.32 5.16 4.06
C VAL A 63 14.68 4.52 3.83
N ASP A 64 15.68 5.01 4.52
CA ASP A 64 17.00 4.38 4.58
C ASP A 64 17.02 3.46 5.80
N ARG A 65 17.57 2.26 5.63
CA ARG A 65 17.64 1.24 6.68
C ARG A 65 19.07 0.76 6.88
N ASP A 66 19.43 0.47 8.11
CA ASP A 66 20.68 -0.21 8.43
C ASP A 66 20.61 -1.71 8.10
N SER A 67 21.74 -2.41 8.31
CA SER A 67 21.87 -3.86 8.07
C SER A 67 20.95 -4.73 8.94
N THR A 68 20.38 -4.18 10.01
CA THR A 68 19.43 -4.86 10.89
C THR A 68 17.97 -4.54 10.56
N GLY A 69 17.75 -3.67 9.57
CA GLY A 69 16.43 -3.26 9.09
C GLY A 69 15.84 -2.05 9.82
N ASN A 70 16.55 -1.41 10.74
CA ASN A 70 16.06 -0.21 11.42
C ASN A 70 16.10 0.99 10.47
N VAL A 71 15.08 1.84 10.53
CA VAL A 71 15.08 3.11 9.77
C VAL A 71 16.16 4.04 10.36
N THR A 72 16.99 4.63 9.50
CA THR A 72 18.08 5.54 9.86
C THR A 72 17.97 6.93 9.23
N GLY A 73 17.05 7.10 8.28
CA GLY A 73 16.79 8.36 7.59
C GLY A 73 15.88 8.13 6.40
N GLY A 74 15.83 9.09 5.48
CA GLY A 74 15.10 8.93 4.23
C GLY A 74 14.85 10.25 3.52
N ALA A 75 13.87 10.22 2.62
CA ALA A 75 13.40 11.41 1.92
C ALA A 75 11.92 11.29 1.59
N VAL A 76 11.22 12.43 1.60
CA VAL A 76 9.84 12.55 1.11
C VAL A 76 9.82 13.43 -0.11
N SER A 77 9.40 12.88 -1.24
CA SER A 77 9.20 13.60 -2.49
C SER A 77 7.73 13.91 -2.68
N PHE A 78 7.44 15.16 -2.96
CA PHE A 78 6.11 15.68 -3.25
C PHE A 78 6.04 16.00 -4.74
N ASN A 79 5.09 15.40 -5.45
CA ASN A 79 4.81 15.69 -6.85
C ASN A 79 3.34 16.06 -7.00
N LEU A 80 3.06 17.33 -7.26
CA LEU A 80 1.71 17.84 -7.35
C LEU A 80 1.43 18.32 -8.77
N ASN A 81 0.31 17.90 -9.36
CA ASN A 81 -0.25 18.48 -10.57
C ASN A 81 -1.60 19.09 -10.23
N TYR A 82 -1.76 20.40 -10.37
CA TYR A 82 -2.91 21.13 -9.83
C TYR A 82 -3.74 21.84 -10.92
N PHE A 83 -5.02 22.02 -10.63
CA PHE A 83 -5.95 22.90 -11.32
C PHE A 83 -6.74 23.69 -10.27
N MET A 84 -6.53 25.01 -10.22
CA MET A 84 -7.16 25.93 -9.26
C MET A 84 -8.23 26.83 -9.90
N GLY A 85 -8.42 26.75 -11.22
CA GLY A 85 -9.37 27.55 -12.00
C GLY A 85 -9.02 29.03 -12.17
N SER A 86 -8.04 29.55 -11.42
CA SER A 86 -7.52 30.92 -11.53
C SER A 86 -6.12 31.02 -10.94
N ALA A 87 -5.42 32.14 -11.19
CA ALA A 87 -4.10 32.39 -10.62
C ALA A 87 -4.10 32.34 -9.09
N GLN A 88 -3.14 31.59 -8.52
CA GLN A 88 -2.92 31.47 -7.08
C GLN A 88 -1.47 31.80 -6.74
N THR A 89 -1.24 32.15 -5.47
CA THR A 89 0.10 32.18 -4.88
C THR A 89 0.15 31.13 -3.78
N PHE A 90 0.87 30.05 -4.01
CA PHE A 90 1.08 29.01 -3.01
C PHE A 90 2.14 29.45 -2.00
N THR A 91 1.81 29.31 -0.73
CA THR A 91 2.56 29.81 0.44
C THR A 91 2.91 28.70 1.44
N GLY A 92 2.55 27.45 1.14
CA GLY A 92 2.85 26.30 1.98
C GLY A 92 2.51 25.01 1.25
N PHE A 93 3.33 23.97 1.43
CA PHE A 93 3.06 22.64 0.90
C PHE A 93 3.70 21.63 1.84
N HIS A 94 2.86 20.87 2.54
CA HIS A 94 3.26 20.17 3.76
C HIS A 94 2.63 18.79 3.87
N ILE A 95 3.22 17.96 4.72
CA ILE A 95 2.50 16.88 5.40
C ILE A 95 2.22 17.31 6.82
N HIS A 96 0.98 17.09 7.24
CA HIS A 96 0.51 17.29 8.61
C HIS A 96 0.26 15.95 9.30
N ASN A 97 0.36 15.94 10.63
CA ASN A 97 -0.05 14.80 11.46
C ASN A 97 -1.44 15.03 12.03
N GLY A 98 -2.45 14.55 11.32
CA GLY A 98 -3.85 14.60 11.70
C GLY A 98 -4.63 13.51 10.97
N LYS A 99 -5.56 12.88 11.70
CA LYS A 99 -6.52 11.95 11.11
C LYS A 99 -7.50 12.70 10.23
N ILE A 100 -8.21 11.95 9.38
CA ILE A 100 -9.27 12.50 8.54
C ILE A 100 -10.24 13.37 9.36
N GLY A 101 -10.57 14.55 8.83
CA GLY A 101 -11.45 15.52 9.49
C GLY A 101 -10.81 16.32 10.64
N VAL A 102 -9.57 16.03 11.05
CA VAL A 102 -8.90 16.71 12.17
C VAL A 102 -7.71 17.52 11.66
N ASN A 103 -7.63 18.80 12.03
CA ASN A 103 -6.47 19.63 11.71
C ASN A 103 -5.28 19.24 12.60
N GLY A 104 -4.12 19.05 11.97
CA GLY A 104 -2.89 18.63 12.62
C GLY A 104 -1.74 19.63 12.41
N PRO A 105 -0.68 19.57 13.23
CA PRO A 105 0.53 20.37 13.00
C PRO A 105 1.26 19.92 11.74
N VAL A 106 2.03 20.83 11.12
CA VAL A 106 2.98 20.52 10.05
C VAL A 106 4.12 19.69 10.62
N VAL A 107 4.40 18.54 10.01
CA VAL A 107 5.46 17.62 10.43
C VAL A 107 6.56 17.43 9.38
N ILE A 108 6.24 17.63 8.10
CA ILE A 108 7.22 17.67 7.02
C ILE A 108 6.91 18.88 6.14
N ASN A 109 7.89 19.77 6.00
CA ASN A 109 7.76 21.02 5.27
C ASN A 109 8.65 21.02 4.03
N THR A 110 8.07 21.33 2.86
CA THR A 110 8.81 21.41 1.59
C THR A 110 9.67 22.68 1.44
N GLY A 111 9.61 23.60 2.41
CA GLY A 111 10.24 24.92 2.37
C GLY A 111 9.43 25.98 1.64
N LEU A 112 8.28 25.63 1.06
CA LEU A 112 7.33 26.61 0.53
C LEU A 112 6.76 27.43 1.70
N SER A 113 6.81 28.75 1.60
CA SER A 113 6.43 29.66 2.67
C SER A 113 5.92 30.99 2.10
N GLY A 114 5.43 31.90 2.96
CA GLY A 114 5.06 33.26 2.54
C GLY A 114 6.21 34.08 1.93
N THR A 115 7.47 33.72 2.23
CA THR A 115 8.68 34.35 1.66
C THR A 115 9.34 33.51 0.56
N ASN A 116 8.88 32.27 0.34
CA ASN A 116 9.33 31.38 -0.71
C ASN A 116 8.10 30.78 -1.40
N THR A 117 7.47 31.57 -2.26
CA THR A 117 6.17 31.26 -2.85
C THR A 117 6.31 30.61 -4.23
N VAL A 118 5.22 29.98 -4.70
CA VAL A 118 5.04 29.57 -6.09
C VAL A 118 3.81 30.26 -6.64
N VAL A 119 3.98 31.08 -7.67
CA VAL A 119 2.89 31.78 -8.35
C VAL A 119 2.46 30.96 -9.56
N THR A 120 1.17 30.64 -9.67
CA THR A 120 0.64 29.83 -10.78
C THR A 120 0.39 30.69 -12.01
N ASN A 121 0.19 30.06 -13.17
CA ASN A 121 -0.28 30.76 -14.37
C ASN A 121 -1.71 31.30 -14.18
N ALA A 122 -2.17 32.12 -15.14
CA ALA A 122 -3.50 32.73 -15.13
C ALA A 122 -4.65 31.72 -15.06
N GLY A 123 -4.47 30.54 -15.66
CA GLY A 123 -5.45 29.45 -15.65
C GLY A 123 -5.44 28.60 -14.38
N GLY A 124 -4.55 28.90 -13.42
CA GLY A 124 -4.43 28.13 -12.18
C GLY A 124 -3.93 26.70 -12.40
N THR A 125 -3.15 26.43 -13.45
CA THR A 125 -2.62 25.09 -13.73
C THR A 125 -1.12 25.03 -13.60
N GLY A 126 -0.59 23.83 -13.36
CA GLY A 126 0.83 23.56 -13.33
C GLY A 126 1.20 22.42 -12.42
N SER A 127 2.48 22.37 -12.05
CA SER A 127 3.01 21.37 -11.14
C SER A 127 4.00 21.94 -10.13
N VAL A 128 4.07 21.32 -8.95
CA VAL A 128 5.04 21.64 -7.90
C VAL A 128 5.73 20.36 -7.47
N ASN A 129 7.06 20.36 -7.58
CA ASN A 129 7.90 19.25 -7.18
C ASN A 129 8.88 19.68 -6.09
N ARG A 130 8.92 18.92 -4.99
CA ARG A 130 9.79 19.18 -3.83
C ARG A 130 10.30 17.86 -3.27
N VAL A 131 11.49 17.87 -2.69
CA VAL A 131 12.06 16.73 -1.98
C VAL A 131 12.58 17.23 -0.64
N VAL A 132 12.23 16.53 0.42
CA VAL A 132 12.69 16.80 1.78
C VAL A 132 13.50 15.61 2.26
N THR A 133 14.81 15.82 2.44
CA THR A 133 15.68 14.81 3.07
C THR A 133 15.53 14.89 4.58
N ILE A 134 15.44 13.73 5.23
CA ILE A 134 15.24 13.60 6.68
C ILE A 134 16.31 12.65 7.23
N SER A 135 17.09 13.14 8.16
CA SER A 135 18.10 12.41 8.92
C SER A 135 17.53 11.95 10.28
N SER A 136 18.23 11.04 10.95
CA SER A 136 17.86 10.58 12.30
C SER A 136 17.89 11.67 13.37
N THR A 137 18.51 12.82 13.11
CA THR A 137 18.58 13.96 14.03
C THR A 137 17.50 15.00 13.79
N ASP A 138 16.75 14.91 12.69
CA ASP A 138 15.70 15.87 12.37
C ASP A 138 14.44 15.62 13.20
N SER A 139 13.73 16.67 13.60
CA SER A 139 12.45 16.54 14.30
C SER A 139 11.36 15.83 13.48
N ALA A 140 11.55 15.73 12.16
CA ALA A 140 10.68 15.01 11.24
C ALA A 140 10.91 13.49 11.24
N PHE A 141 11.95 12.99 11.90
CA PHE A 141 12.39 11.60 11.78
C PHE A 141 11.36 10.58 12.28
N ASP A 142 10.74 10.82 13.43
CA ASP A 142 9.70 9.92 13.94
C ASP A 142 8.46 9.92 13.05
N TYR A 143 8.14 11.07 12.43
CA TYR A 143 7.03 11.18 11.48
C TYR A 143 7.34 10.49 10.14
N LEU A 144 8.61 10.43 9.71
CA LEU A 144 9.01 9.63 8.55
C LEU A 144 8.68 8.14 8.78
N ARG A 145 8.95 7.63 9.99
CA ARG A 145 8.57 6.26 10.36
C ARG A 145 7.06 6.10 10.41
N GLY A 146 6.38 7.05 11.05
CA GLY A 146 4.92 7.05 11.15
C GLY A 146 4.21 7.10 9.79
N LEU A 147 4.76 7.80 8.79
CA LEU A 147 4.22 7.82 7.43
C LEU A 147 4.25 6.44 6.75
N VAL A 148 5.22 5.60 7.12
CA VAL A 148 5.34 4.24 6.58
C VAL A 148 4.45 3.27 7.35
N GLU A 149 4.40 3.43 8.67
CA GLU A 149 3.72 2.51 9.58
C GLU A 149 2.21 2.76 9.63
N ASN A 150 1.79 4.03 9.71
CA ASN A 150 0.40 4.46 9.89
C ASN A 150 0.09 5.74 9.06
N PRO A 151 0.20 5.68 7.72
CA PRO A 151 0.01 6.84 6.83
C PRO A 151 -1.35 7.53 7.02
N GLU A 152 -2.38 6.80 7.43
CA GLU A 152 -3.72 7.31 7.69
C GLU A 152 -3.81 8.32 8.84
N ASN A 153 -2.73 8.52 9.61
CA ASN A 153 -2.61 9.61 10.58
C ASN A 153 -2.06 10.91 9.95
N TYR A 154 -1.83 10.94 8.64
CA TYR A 154 -1.19 12.06 7.96
C TYR A 154 -1.98 12.51 6.74
N TYR A 155 -1.90 13.79 6.42
CA TYR A 155 -2.46 14.34 5.20
C TYR A 155 -1.48 15.29 4.52
N VAL A 156 -1.54 15.34 3.19
CA VAL A 156 -0.83 16.34 2.40
C VAL A 156 -1.75 17.55 2.19
N ASN A 157 -1.23 18.77 2.39
CA ASN A 157 -1.99 20.01 2.23
C ASN A 157 -1.15 21.06 1.50
N ILE A 158 -1.79 21.87 0.65
CA ILE A 158 -1.21 23.06 0.03
C ILE A 158 -1.97 24.30 0.47
N HIS A 159 -1.24 25.39 0.69
CA HIS A 159 -1.75 26.64 1.24
C HIS A 159 -1.58 27.75 0.20
N THR A 160 -2.49 28.71 0.19
CA THR A 160 -2.36 29.93 -0.62
C THR A 160 -2.35 31.17 0.27
N THR A 161 -2.04 32.33 -0.31
CA THR A 161 -2.22 33.62 0.37
C THR A 161 -3.65 33.84 0.85
N GLN A 162 -4.66 33.37 0.08
CA GLN A 162 -6.08 33.49 0.45
C GLN A 162 -6.49 32.47 1.51
N PHE A 163 -5.90 31.28 1.49
CA PHE A 163 -6.20 30.18 2.40
C PHE A 163 -4.94 29.74 3.16
N PRO A 164 -4.48 30.53 4.15
CA PRO A 164 -3.27 30.22 4.90
C PRO A 164 -3.40 28.95 5.76
N GLY A 165 -4.63 28.52 6.07
CA GLY A 165 -4.90 27.25 6.77
C GLY A 165 -4.84 26.01 5.89
N GLY A 166 -4.85 26.17 4.56
CA GLY A 166 -4.95 25.09 3.57
C GLY A 166 -6.05 25.40 2.55
N VAL A 167 -5.78 25.16 1.26
CA VAL A 167 -6.75 25.39 0.18
C VAL A 167 -7.35 24.07 -0.33
N ILE A 168 -6.52 23.03 -0.46
CA ILE A 168 -6.89 21.68 -0.84
C ILE A 168 -5.96 20.70 -0.10
N ARG A 169 -6.51 19.60 0.39
CA ARG A 169 -5.75 18.52 1.05
C ARG A 169 -6.22 17.16 0.60
N ALA A 170 -5.46 16.12 0.96
CA ALA A 170 -5.90 14.74 0.92
C ALA A 170 -5.25 13.93 2.03
N GLN A 171 -6.00 12.98 2.61
CA GLN A 171 -5.46 12.04 3.58
C GLN A 171 -4.48 11.07 2.88
N LEU A 172 -3.31 10.85 3.46
CA LEU A 172 -2.40 9.80 3.01
C LEU A 172 -2.97 8.46 3.45
N VAL A 173 -3.15 7.53 2.52
CA VAL A 173 -3.64 6.19 2.84
C VAL A 173 -2.79 5.15 2.16
N LYS A 174 -2.44 4.10 2.90
CA LYS A 174 -1.85 2.92 2.28
C LYS A 174 -2.96 2.19 1.54
N GLU A 175 -2.83 2.10 0.22
CA GLU A 175 -3.79 1.40 -0.63
C GLU A 175 -3.39 -0.05 -0.89
N THR A 176 -2.16 -0.46 -0.61
CA THR A 176 -1.68 -1.84 -0.85
C THR A 176 -1.00 -2.41 0.40
N TYR A 177 -1.46 -3.58 0.85
CA TYR A 177 -0.97 -4.30 2.03
C TYR A 177 -0.50 -5.69 1.60
N HIS A 178 0.66 -6.11 2.08
CA HIS A 178 1.23 -7.44 1.79
C HIS A 178 1.32 -8.25 3.08
N PHE A 179 0.72 -9.43 3.07
CA PHE A 179 0.72 -10.39 4.17
C PHE A 179 1.52 -11.61 3.75
N LYS A 180 2.54 -11.96 4.52
CA LYS A 180 3.26 -13.22 4.30
C LYS A 180 2.46 -14.36 4.91
N THR A 181 2.31 -15.45 4.18
CA THR A 181 1.57 -16.63 4.60
C THR A 181 2.54 -17.81 4.72
N ASN A 182 2.36 -18.61 5.78
CA ASN A 182 3.13 -19.83 6.01
C ASN A 182 2.18 -20.91 6.48
N MET A 183 1.59 -21.61 5.53
CA MET A 183 0.54 -22.59 5.72
C MET A 183 1.14 -23.99 5.84
N THR A 184 0.73 -24.72 6.88
CA THR A 184 1.20 -26.10 7.12
C THR A 184 0.05 -27.00 7.55
N THR A 185 0.21 -28.31 7.32
CA THR A 185 -0.73 -29.34 7.81
C THR A 185 -0.87 -29.34 9.34
N ALA A 186 0.18 -28.93 10.07
CA ALA A 186 0.17 -28.86 11.52
C ALA A 186 -0.74 -27.75 12.07
N ASN A 187 -1.01 -26.72 11.27
CA ASN A 187 -1.86 -25.61 11.68
C ASN A 187 -3.35 -25.91 11.54
N GLU A 188 -3.73 -26.96 10.79
CA GLU A 188 -5.12 -27.39 10.64
C GLU A 188 -5.78 -27.72 11.99
N VAL A 189 -7.12 -27.66 12.05
CA VAL A 189 -7.87 -28.06 13.25
C VAL A 189 -8.89 -29.14 12.88
N PRO A 190 -8.65 -30.40 13.31
CA PRO A 190 -7.44 -30.89 13.98
C PRO A 190 -6.20 -30.94 13.06
N PRO A 191 -4.97 -30.93 13.60
CA PRO A 191 -3.74 -31.06 12.80
C PRO A 191 -3.71 -32.34 11.98
N ILE A 192 -3.24 -32.26 10.74
CA ILE A 192 -3.13 -33.42 9.84
C ILE A 192 -1.72 -34.01 9.98
N THR A 193 -1.63 -35.31 10.19
CA THR A 193 -0.36 -36.05 10.30
C THR A 193 -0.14 -36.95 9.10
N GLY A 194 1.13 -37.24 8.76
CA GLY A 194 1.48 -38.09 7.62
C GLY A 194 1.29 -37.45 6.24
N VAL A 195 1.04 -36.13 6.20
CA VAL A 195 0.91 -35.32 4.98
C VAL A 195 1.92 -34.19 5.05
N ASP A 196 2.64 -33.98 3.96
CA ASP A 196 3.76 -33.04 3.86
C ASP A 196 3.43 -31.79 3.03
N THR A 197 2.15 -31.57 2.73
CA THR A 197 1.72 -30.36 2.05
C THR A 197 2.08 -29.12 2.86
N ALA A 198 2.83 -28.22 2.24
CA ALA A 198 3.14 -26.91 2.78
C ALA A 198 2.91 -25.86 1.70
N ALA A 199 2.54 -24.65 2.12
CA ALA A 199 2.32 -23.55 1.21
C ALA A 199 2.78 -22.23 1.82
N THR A 200 3.62 -21.50 1.10
CA THR A 200 4.16 -20.21 1.53
C THR A 200 3.98 -19.19 0.44
N GLY A 201 3.67 -17.96 0.81
CA GLY A 201 3.36 -16.97 -0.21
C GLY A 201 3.05 -15.60 0.34
N TRP A 202 2.50 -14.78 -0.55
CA TRP A 202 2.00 -13.46 -0.24
C TRP A 202 0.52 -13.38 -0.56
N VAL A 203 -0.22 -12.77 0.34
CA VAL A 203 -1.53 -12.20 0.04
C VAL A 203 -1.40 -10.69 0.00
N THR A 204 -1.79 -10.10 -1.12
CA THR A 204 -1.74 -8.65 -1.33
C THR A 204 -3.16 -8.11 -1.37
N ALA A 205 -3.54 -7.31 -0.39
CA ALA A 205 -4.80 -6.58 -0.39
C ALA A 205 -4.55 -5.18 -0.94
N LYS A 206 -5.08 -4.88 -2.12
CA LYS A 206 -5.25 -3.52 -2.62
C LYS A 206 -6.63 -3.02 -2.23
N ILE A 207 -6.75 -1.83 -1.68
CA ILE A 207 -8.02 -1.24 -1.24
C ILE A 207 -8.34 0.02 -2.02
N ASN A 208 -9.64 0.26 -2.21
CA ASN A 208 -10.19 1.49 -2.77
C ASN A 208 -10.96 2.18 -1.66
N ARG A 209 -10.78 3.49 -1.51
CA ARG A 209 -11.57 4.33 -0.62
C ARG A 209 -12.25 5.44 -1.41
N ASP A 210 -13.38 5.91 -0.92
CA ASP A 210 -13.94 7.17 -1.42
C ASP A 210 -13.21 8.39 -0.82
N ALA A 211 -13.61 9.58 -1.24
CA ALA A 211 -13.06 10.84 -0.75
C ALA A 211 -13.29 11.09 0.76
N SER A 212 -14.16 10.31 1.41
CA SER A 212 -14.36 10.34 2.87
C SER A 212 -13.48 9.32 3.60
N GLY A 213 -12.58 8.63 2.88
CA GLY A 213 -11.76 7.56 3.43
C GLY A 213 -12.53 6.26 3.70
N THR A 214 -13.80 6.16 3.32
CA THR A 214 -14.60 4.94 3.50
C THR A 214 -14.13 3.89 2.52
N LEU A 215 -13.88 2.66 2.99
CA LEU A 215 -13.52 1.53 2.15
C LEU A 215 -14.69 1.20 1.21
N THR A 216 -14.47 1.30 -0.11
CA THR A 216 -15.50 1.04 -1.14
C THR A 216 -15.25 -0.26 -1.89
N GLY A 217 -14.06 -0.83 -1.77
CA GLY A 217 -13.71 -2.10 -2.40
C GLY A 217 -12.21 -2.32 -2.42
N GLY A 218 -11.77 -3.16 -3.36
CA GLY A 218 -10.37 -3.50 -3.55
C GLY A 218 -10.19 -4.78 -4.33
N SER A 219 -8.97 -5.30 -4.30
CA SER A 219 -8.63 -6.63 -4.78
C SER A 219 -7.71 -7.35 -3.81
N VAL A 220 -7.85 -8.66 -3.74
CA VAL A 220 -6.99 -9.55 -2.96
C VAL A 220 -6.29 -10.49 -3.93
N THR A 221 -4.98 -10.32 -4.06
CA THR A 221 -4.11 -11.20 -4.83
C THR A 221 -3.51 -12.26 -3.92
N PHE A 222 -3.71 -13.52 -4.28
CA PHE A 222 -3.03 -14.66 -3.69
C PHE A 222 -1.88 -15.04 -4.62
N ASP A 223 -0.69 -15.15 -4.07
CA ASP A 223 0.51 -15.67 -4.74
C ASP A 223 1.15 -16.70 -3.80
N VAL A 224 0.77 -17.97 -3.96
CA VAL A 224 1.07 -19.03 -3.01
C VAL A 224 1.87 -20.13 -3.70
N ASN A 225 3.10 -20.32 -3.26
CA ASN A 225 3.93 -21.46 -3.65
C ASN A 225 3.61 -22.64 -2.75
N TYR A 226 3.48 -23.83 -3.33
CA TYR A 226 3.20 -25.05 -2.58
C TYR A 226 4.21 -26.15 -2.89
N THR A 227 4.31 -27.09 -1.94
CA THR A 227 5.08 -28.32 -2.04
C THR A 227 4.28 -29.47 -1.41
N ASN A 228 4.40 -30.66 -2.00
CA ASN A 228 3.80 -31.92 -1.59
C ASN A 228 4.60 -33.06 -2.22
N ASN A 229 4.72 -34.21 -1.55
CA ASN A 229 5.33 -35.39 -2.15
C ASN A 229 4.37 -36.06 -3.14
N GLY A 230 4.58 -35.78 -4.43
CA GLY A 230 3.83 -36.39 -5.53
C GLY A 230 2.59 -35.60 -5.95
N PRO A 231 1.76 -36.18 -6.83
CA PRO A 231 0.64 -35.46 -7.43
C PRO A 231 -0.37 -34.92 -6.42
N ILE A 232 -0.89 -33.72 -6.68
CA ILE A 232 -1.87 -33.03 -5.85
C ILE A 232 -2.86 -32.24 -6.72
N THR A 233 -4.13 -32.26 -6.32
CA THR A 233 -5.19 -31.49 -6.99
C THR A 233 -5.83 -30.56 -5.96
N PHE A 234 -5.62 -29.25 -6.13
CA PHE A 234 -6.25 -28.23 -5.30
C PHE A 234 -7.66 -27.92 -5.76
N THR A 235 -8.57 -27.85 -4.80
CA THR A 235 -10.01 -27.63 -4.97
C THR A 235 -10.50 -26.41 -4.21
N GLY A 236 -9.61 -25.68 -3.54
CA GLY A 236 -9.96 -24.49 -2.78
C GLY A 236 -8.73 -23.71 -2.35
N LEU A 237 -8.84 -22.39 -2.33
CA LEU A 237 -7.88 -21.45 -1.74
C LEU A 237 -8.66 -20.19 -1.36
N HIS A 238 -8.72 -19.88 -0.08
CA HIS A 238 -9.64 -18.84 0.42
C HIS A 238 -9.14 -18.20 1.71
N ILE A 239 -9.68 -17.02 2.01
CA ILE A 239 -9.59 -16.38 3.33
C ILE A 239 -10.85 -16.69 4.14
N HIS A 240 -10.64 -17.09 5.38
CA HIS A 240 -11.66 -17.31 6.38
C HIS A 240 -11.71 -16.15 7.37
N TYR A 241 -12.93 -15.72 7.75
CA TYR A 241 -13.16 -14.64 8.71
C TYR A 241 -14.57 -14.72 9.32
N PRO A 242 -14.76 -14.32 10.60
CA PRO A 242 -13.72 -14.07 11.60
C PRO A 242 -13.19 -15.39 12.16
N GLY A 243 -11.87 -15.58 12.15
CA GLY A 243 -11.20 -16.78 12.62
C GLY A 243 -9.81 -16.47 13.16
N THR A 244 -9.65 -16.46 14.48
CA THR A 244 -8.35 -16.40 15.13
C THR A 244 -7.65 -17.77 15.09
N ALA A 245 -6.36 -17.80 15.43
CA ALA A 245 -5.58 -19.02 15.45
C ALA A 245 -6.28 -20.15 16.22
N GLY A 246 -6.44 -21.31 15.56
CA GLY A 246 -7.08 -22.50 16.14
C GLY A 246 -8.60 -22.57 16.02
N VAL A 247 -9.27 -21.54 15.48
CA VAL A 247 -10.73 -21.50 15.34
C VAL A 247 -11.14 -21.57 13.87
N ASN A 248 -11.99 -22.54 13.52
CA ASN A 248 -12.56 -22.62 12.16
C ASN A 248 -13.56 -21.49 11.94
N ALA A 249 -13.52 -20.88 10.76
CA ALA A 249 -14.41 -19.78 10.38
C ALA A 249 -15.01 -19.98 8.97
N ALA A 250 -15.97 -19.14 8.60
CA ALA A 250 -16.59 -19.16 7.28
C ALA A 250 -15.60 -18.71 6.19
N VAL A 251 -15.73 -19.28 4.99
CA VAL A 251 -15.02 -18.79 3.79
C VAL A 251 -15.67 -17.49 3.34
N ILE A 252 -14.89 -16.40 3.28
CA ILE A 252 -15.43 -15.10 2.85
C ILE A 252 -14.84 -14.65 1.50
N ILE A 253 -13.51 -14.67 1.35
CA ILE A 253 -12.86 -14.28 0.09
C ILE A 253 -12.36 -15.55 -0.59
N ASN A 254 -13.05 -15.99 -1.63
CA ASN A 254 -12.79 -17.22 -2.36
C ASN A 254 -12.12 -16.93 -3.71
N THR A 255 -11.03 -17.63 -4.01
CA THR A 255 -10.30 -17.49 -5.29
C THR A 255 -11.01 -18.06 -6.52
N GLY A 256 -12.17 -18.70 -6.31
CA GLY A 256 -12.94 -19.41 -7.32
C GLY A 256 -12.50 -20.87 -7.53
N LEU A 257 -11.44 -21.33 -6.85
CA LEU A 257 -11.12 -22.76 -6.86
C LEU A 257 -12.24 -23.57 -6.22
N SER A 258 -12.59 -24.68 -6.86
CA SER A 258 -13.69 -25.55 -6.46
C SER A 258 -13.44 -26.98 -6.97
N GLY A 259 -14.34 -27.92 -6.65
CA GLY A 259 -14.31 -29.27 -7.23
C GLY A 259 -14.47 -29.31 -8.76
N THR A 260 -14.94 -28.23 -9.39
CA THR A 260 -15.09 -28.11 -10.85
C THR A 260 -14.12 -27.12 -11.48
N ASN A 261 -13.37 -26.37 -10.66
CA ASN A 261 -12.33 -25.43 -11.08
C ASN A 261 -11.08 -25.70 -10.25
N THR A 262 -10.28 -26.67 -10.69
CA THR A 262 -9.15 -27.20 -9.91
C THR A 262 -7.81 -26.64 -10.40
N VAL A 263 -6.78 -26.81 -9.57
CA VAL A 263 -5.37 -26.68 -9.99
C VAL A 263 -4.68 -28.00 -9.72
N GLU A 264 -4.17 -28.64 -10.77
CA GLU A 264 -3.45 -29.91 -10.69
C GLU A 264 -1.96 -29.69 -10.77
N SER A 265 -1.21 -30.44 -9.97
CA SER A 265 0.25 -30.58 -10.11
C SER A 265 0.62 -32.04 -10.05
N THR A 266 1.28 -32.52 -11.09
CA THR A 266 1.79 -33.90 -11.17
C THR A 266 3.10 -34.09 -10.41
N THR A 267 3.81 -33.01 -10.11
CA THR A 267 5.11 -33.04 -9.41
C THR A 267 4.98 -32.74 -7.92
N GLY A 268 3.85 -32.19 -7.49
CA GLY A 268 3.61 -31.80 -6.09
C GLY A 268 4.18 -30.43 -5.72
N SER A 269 4.85 -29.75 -6.64
CA SER A 269 5.37 -28.40 -6.42
C SER A 269 4.84 -27.42 -7.45
N GLY A 270 4.66 -26.16 -7.07
CA GLY A 270 4.25 -25.12 -8.00
C GLY A 270 3.77 -23.85 -7.31
N ASN A 271 3.00 -23.07 -8.06
CA ASN A 271 2.42 -21.82 -7.60
C ASN A 271 0.93 -21.75 -7.96
N VAL A 272 0.12 -21.19 -7.06
CA VAL A 272 -1.25 -20.77 -7.32
C VAL A 272 -1.31 -19.24 -7.18
N THR A 273 -1.50 -18.57 -8.32
CA THR A 273 -1.79 -17.13 -8.35
C THR A 273 -3.26 -16.89 -8.71
N ARG A 274 -3.96 -16.10 -7.90
CA ARG A 274 -5.38 -15.73 -8.10
C ARG A 274 -5.63 -14.30 -7.65
N VAL A 275 -6.58 -13.62 -8.29
CA VAL A 275 -7.02 -12.28 -7.89
C VAL A 275 -8.52 -12.31 -7.65
N VAL A 276 -8.95 -11.80 -6.51
CA VAL A 276 -10.35 -11.68 -6.13
C VAL A 276 -10.68 -10.21 -5.99
N ASN A 277 -11.66 -9.72 -6.73
CA ASN A 277 -12.15 -8.36 -6.55
C ASN A 277 -13.20 -8.34 -5.44
N VAL A 278 -13.15 -7.30 -4.61
CA VAL A 278 -14.12 -7.03 -3.54
C VAL A 278 -14.71 -5.67 -3.82
N ASP A 279 -16.03 -5.56 -3.79
CA ASP A 279 -16.74 -4.30 -3.99
C ASP A 279 -17.89 -4.15 -2.99
N SER A 280 -18.55 -3.00 -3.03
CA SER A 280 -19.64 -2.64 -2.13
C SER A 280 -20.86 -3.55 -2.24
N SER A 281 -21.00 -4.38 -3.28
CA SER A 281 -22.09 -5.36 -3.39
C SER A 281 -21.89 -6.58 -2.49
N ASN A 282 -20.69 -6.79 -1.94
CA ASN A 282 -20.39 -7.85 -0.97
C ASN A 282 -19.92 -7.27 0.38
N PRO A 283 -20.86 -6.86 1.27
CA PRO A 283 -20.52 -6.23 2.54
C PRO A 283 -19.65 -7.10 3.46
N THR A 284 -19.84 -8.42 3.45
CA THR A 284 -19.05 -9.35 4.29
C THR A 284 -17.61 -9.45 3.80
N ALA A 285 -17.38 -9.50 2.49
CA ALA A 285 -16.04 -9.45 1.92
C ALA A 285 -15.38 -8.09 2.14
N LEU A 286 -16.13 -7.00 2.06
CA LEU A 286 -15.65 -5.66 2.36
C LEU A 286 -15.24 -5.52 3.84
N GLN A 287 -16.04 -6.07 4.75
CA GLN A 287 -15.70 -6.16 6.18
C GLN A 287 -14.43 -6.99 6.40
N THR A 288 -14.29 -8.13 5.72
CA THR A 288 -13.09 -8.97 5.81
C THR A 288 -11.88 -8.23 5.26
N LEU A 289 -12.00 -7.53 4.12
CA LEU A 289 -10.94 -6.71 3.56
C LEU A 289 -10.51 -5.61 4.54
N ASN A 290 -11.45 -4.99 5.25
CA ASN A 290 -11.15 -4.05 6.32
C ASN A 290 -10.45 -4.74 7.51
N ALA A 291 -10.89 -5.94 7.91
CA ALA A 291 -10.24 -6.68 8.99
C ALA A 291 -8.80 -7.07 8.64
N LEU A 292 -8.51 -7.47 7.39
CA LEU A 292 -7.14 -7.75 6.95
C LEU A 292 -6.20 -6.56 7.16
N ILE A 293 -6.68 -5.33 6.96
CA ILE A 293 -5.84 -4.13 7.11
C ILE A 293 -5.78 -3.62 8.55
N THR A 294 -6.81 -3.84 9.38
CA THR A 294 -6.84 -3.31 10.76
C THR A 294 -6.51 -4.33 11.85
N ALA A 295 -6.79 -5.61 11.62
CA ALA A 295 -6.66 -6.71 12.58
C ALA A 295 -6.44 -8.05 11.84
N PRO A 296 -5.33 -8.20 11.09
CA PRO A 296 -5.10 -9.36 10.21
C PRO A 296 -5.09 -10.72 10.92
N ASP A 297 -4.82 -10.74 12.22
CA ASP A 297 -4.82 -11.92 13.09
C ASP A 297 -6.22 -12.49 13.37
N THR A 298 -7.28 -11.80 12.91
CA THR A 298 -8.67 -12.27 12.95
C THR A 298 -9.10 -13.02 11.69
N ALA A 299 -8.18 -13.27 10.76
CA ALA A 299 -8.41 -14.03 9.55
C ALA A 299 -7.27 -15.04 9.30
N TYR A 300 -7.57 -16.09 8.54
CA TYR A 300 -6.56 -17.05 8.08
C TYR A 300 -6.83 -17.46 6.64
N ILE A 301 -5.80 -18.03 5.99
CA ILE A 301 -5.91 -18.56 4.63
C ILE A 301 -5.85 -20.07 4.72
N ASN A 302 -6.65 -20.76 3.93
CA ASN A 302 -6.64 -22.21 3.88
C ASN A 302 -6.61 -22.68 2.42
N ILE A 303 -5.88 -23.75 2.15
CA ILE A 303 -5.83 -24.41 0.86
C ILE A 303 -6.38 -25.83 0.97
N HIS A 304 -7.21 -26.24 0.01
CA HIS A 304 -7.96 -27.50 0.03
C HIS A 304 -7.57 -28.37 -1.16
N THR A 305 -7.68 -29.69 -0.98
CA THR A 305 -7.42 -30.65 -2.06
C THR A 305 -8.58 -31.60 -2.25
N THR A 306 -8.54 -32.41 -3.31
CA THR A 306 -9.49 -33.52 -3.51
C THR A 306 -9.44 -34.53 -2.35
N THR A 307 -8.25 -34.79 -1.78
CA THR A 307 -8.07 -35.71 -0.65
C THR A 307 -8.50 -35.09 0.68
N PHE A 308 -8.28 -33.78 0.85
CA PHE A 308 -8.59 -33.03 2.07
C PHE A 308 -9.56 -31.88 1.78
N PRO A 309 -10.86 -32.18 1.61
CA PRO A 309 -11.86 -31.17 1.26
C PRO A 309 -12.12 -30.17 2.40
N GLY A 310 -11.77 -30.51 3.64
CA GLY A 310 -11.85 -29.61 4.80
C GLY A 310 -10.68 -28.63 4.93
N GLY A 311 -9.64 -28.77 4.10
CA GLY A 311 -8.38 -28.03 4.21
C GLY A 311 -7.19 -28.98 4.39
N VAL A 312 -6.07 -28.70 3.71
CA VAL A 312 -4.82 -29.48 3.83
C VAL A 312 -3.71 -28.67 4.50
N ALA A 313 -3.74 -27.34 4.39
CA ALA A 313 -2.77 -26.46 5.04
C ALA A 313 -3.37 -25.05 5.24
N ARG A 314 -3.05 -24.43 6.37
CA ARG A 314 -3.46 -23.06 6.72
C ARG A 314 -2.47 -22.30 7.58
#